data_AF-A0A6F8PS42-F1
#
_entry.id   AF-A0A6F8PS42-F1
#
_cell.length_a   1.000
_cell.length_b   1.000
_cell.length_c   1.000
_cell.angle_alpha   90.00
_cell.angle_beta   90.00
_cell.angle_gamma   90.00
#
_symmetry.space_group_name_H-M   'P 1'
#
loop_
_entity.id
_entity.type
_entity.pdbx_description
1 polymer ?
#
loop_
_entity_poly.entity_id
_entity_poly.type
_entity_poly.pdbx_seq_one_letter_code
_entity_poly.pdbx_strand_id
1 'polypeptide(L)'
;MILYKYLSFNSGKKLIENGRIGFTTAEHFNDPFELRAVNLNFETNPKMNNISEGAFRNRCNGAYAILSLTRQPLNALMWSHYGDSHRGMVVGIDIDEAGLNCEDMNLIPAKYGEIIYTATKPTKKLSAPAFKDRLRYFHFLSK
;
A
#
# COMPACT_ATOMS: atom_id res chain seq x y z
N MET A 1 18.05 -1.15 1.65
CA MET A 1 17.49 -2.51 1.37
C MET A 1 16.76 -2.46 0.04
N ILE A 2 16.90 -3.46 -0.83
CA ILE A 2 16.19 -3.46 -2.12
C ILE A 2 14.82 -4.14 -1.99
N LEU A 3 13.78 -3.46 -2.46
CA LEU A 3 12.45 -4.01 -2.65
C LEU A 3 12.03 -3.89 -4.11
N TYR A 4 11.08 -4.71 -4.54
CA TYR A 4 10.70 -4.85 -5.93
C TYR A 4 9.28 -4.34 -6.18
N LYS A 5 9.10 -3.69 -7.33
CA LYS A 5 7.79 -3.29 -7.84
C LYS A 5 7.54 -3.94 -9.20
N TYR A 6 6.41 -4.63 -9.29
CA TYR A 6 5.87 -5.14 -10.54
C TYR A 6 5.12 -4.03 -11.27
N LEU A 7 5.40 -3.86 -12.56
CA LEU A 7 4.87 -2.78 -13.38
C LEU A 7 4.56 -3.28 -14.79
N SER A 8 3.58 -2.65 -15.45
CA SER A 8 3.50 -2.74 -16.91
C SER A 8 4.70 -2.07 -17.56
N PHE A 9 5.02 -2.47 -18.80
CA PHE A 9 6.17 -1.91 -19.53
C PHE A 9 6.11 -0.39 -19.63
N ASN A 10 4.92 0.17 -19.91
CA ASN A 10 4.72 1.62 -20.01
C ASN A 10 4.95 2.34 -18.68
N SER A 11 4.53 1.74 -17.56
CA SER A 11 4.73 2.34 -16.24
C SER A 11 6.19 2.26 -15.80
N GLY A 12 6.85 1.13 -16.07
CA GLY A 12 8.28 0.97 -15.82
C GLY A 12 9.14 1.93 -16.64
N LYS A 13 8.81 2.12 -17.93
CA LYS A 13 9.45 3.13 -18.78
C LYS A 13 9.34 4.53 -18.18
N LYS A 14 8.15 4.96 -17.77
CA LYS A 14 7.92 6.26 -17.13
C LYS A 14 8.69 6.41 -15.82
N LEU A 15 8.79 5.33 -15.04
CA LEU A 15 9.55 5.33 -13.79
C LEU A 15 11.03 5.59 -14.05
N ILE A 16 11.62 4.89 -15.02
CA ILE A 16 13.03 5.03 -15.37
C ILE A 16 13.31 6.42 -15.96
N GLU A 17 12.45 6.90 -16.86
CA GLU A 17 12.63 8.20 -17.52
C GLU A 17 12.49 9.39 -16.56
N ASN A 18 11.56 9.31 -15.61
CA ASN A 18 11.20 10.47 -14.78
C ASN A 18 11.61 10.34 -13.32
N GLY A 19 12.14 9.19 -12.89
CA GLY A 19 12.46 8.89 -11.49
C GLY A 19 11.24 8.91 -10.56
N ARG A 20 10.02 8.70 -11.10
CA ARG A 20 8.76 8.80 -10.34
C ARG A 20 8.09 7.44 -10.22
N ILE A 21 7.77 7.06 -8.99
CA ILE A 21 7.04 5.83 -8.68
C ILE A 21 5.55 6.11 -8.49
N GLY A 22 4.72 5.26 -9.08
CA GLY A 22 3.27 5.35 -8.98
C GLY A 22 2.77 4.80 -7.64
N PHE A 23 1.86 5.54 -7.00
CA PHE A 23 1.11 5.08 -5.85
C PHE A 23 -0.32 4.72 -6.27
N THR A 24 -0.91 3.74 -5.60
CA THR A 24 -2.27 3.26 -5.84
C THR A 24 -3.18 3.83 -4.76
N THR A 25 -4.33 4.35 -5.16
CA THR A 25 -5.39 4.78 -4.23
C THR A 25 -6.24 3.60 -3.80
N ALA A 26 -6.97 3.79 -2.70
CA ALA A 26 -7.80 2.77 -2.07
C ALA A 26 -8.89 2.15 -2.97
N GLU A 27 -9.29 2.83 -4.05
CA GLU A 27 -10.28 2.34 -5.02
C GLU A 27 -9.73 1.29 -5.99
N HIS A 28 -8.41 1.27 -6.18
CA HIS A 28 -7.75 0.41 -7.16
C HIS A 28 -7.07 -0.81 -6.53
N PHE A 29 -7.43 -1.15 -5.30
CA PHE A 29 -6.96 -2.37 -4.67
C PHE A 29 -7.63 -3.62 -5.24
N ASN A 30 -6.81 -4.65 -5.41
CA ASN A 30 -7.26 -5.94 -5.92
C ASN A 30 -8.03 -6.73 -4.85
N ASP A 31 -7.83 -6.44 -3.57
CA ASP A 31 -8.54 -7.09 -2.47
C ASP A 31 -9.50 -6.10 -1.78
N PRO A 32 -10.82 -6.37 -1.75
CA PRO A 32 -11.79 -5.51 -1.08
C PRO A 32 -11.57 -5.39 0.43
N PHE A 33 -10.75 -6.27 1.03
CA PHE A 33 -10.45 -6.37 2.45
C PHE A 33 -9.13 -5.70 2.86
N GLU A 34 -8.27 -5.27 1.93
CA GLU A 34 -6.95 -4.68 2.21
C GLU A 34 -7.01 -3.45 3.15
N LEU A 35 -8.14 -2.74 3.17
CA LEU A 35 -8.37 -1.58 4.05
C LEU A 35 -9.22 -1.87 5.29
N ARG A 36 -9.77 -3.09 5.42
CA ARG A 36 -10.64 -3.45 6.55
C ARG A 36 -9.89 -3.61 7.87
N ALA A 37 -8.57 -3.79 7.81
CA ALA A 37 -7.71 -3.84 8.99
C ALA A 37 -7.44 -2.44 9.56
N VAL A 38 -7.56 -1.39 8.74
CA VAL A 38 -7.38 0.01 9.15
C VAL A 38 -8.70 0.52 9.75
N ASN A 39 -9.13 -0.10 10.85
CA ASN A 39 -10.25 0.42 11.64
C ASN A 39 -9.71 1.50 12.58
N LEU A 40 -9.49 2.71 12.04
CA LEU A 40 -9.17 3.88 12.86
C LEU A 40 -10.42 4.15 13.71
N ASN A 41 -10.28 4.09 15.03
CA ASN A 41 -11.36 4.36 15.98
C ASN A 41 -11.94 5.77 15.76
N PHE A 42 -12.92 5.90 14.88
CA PHE A 42 -13.95 6.92 15.03
C PHE A 42 -14.99 6.28 15.93
N GLU A 43 -15.07 6.74 17.18
CA GLU A 43 -16.07 6.33 18.15
C GLU A 43 -17.47 6.36 17.53
N THR A 44 -17.94 5.25 16.97
CA THR A 44 -19.27 5.15 16.41
C THR A 44 -19.83 3.76 16.65
N ASN A 45 -21.12 3.76 17.02
CA ASN A 45 -21.87 2.59 17.44
C ASN A 45 -21.80 1.43 16.42
N PRO A 46 -21.73 0.17 16.88
CA PRO A 46 -21.57 -1.03 16.03
C PRO A 46 -22.73 -1.29 15.05
N LYS A 47 -23.83 -0.54 15.13
CA LYS A 47 -24.95 -0.59 14.17
C LYS A 47 -24.71 0.28 12.90
N MET A 48 -23.61 1.04 12.83
CA MET A 48 -23.32 1.99 11.75
C MET A 48 -22.17 1.56 10.81
N ASN A 49 -21.69 0.32 10.95
CA ASN A 49 -20.48 -0.20 10.32
C ASN A 49 -20.46 -0.08 8.78
N ASN A 50 -21.60 -0.26 8.10
CA ASN A 50 -21.66 -0.20 6.62
C ASN A 50 -21.58 1.23 6.07
N ILE A 51 -22.06 2.23 6.81
CA ILE A 51 -22.02 3.65 6.42
C ILE A 51 -20.65 4.24 6.74
N SER A 52 -20.05 3.85 7.86
CA SER A 52 -18.70 4.27 8.26
C SER A 52 -17.60 3.70 7.36
N GLU A 53 -17.74 2.47 6.85
CA GLU A 53 -16.75 1.85 5.96
C GLU A 53 -16.69 2.56 4.59
N GLY A 54 -17.85 2.95 4.04
CA GLY A 54 -17.93 3.76 2.81
C GLY A 54 -17.38 5.17 2.99
N ALA A 55 -17.71 5.83 4.11
CA ALA A 55 -17.18 7.16 4.42
C ALA A 55 -15.67 7.16 4.66
N PHE A 56 -15.12 6.10 5.26
CA PHE A 56 -13.68 5.92 5.46
C PHE A 56 -12.94 5.69 4.14
N ARG A 57 -13.46 4.83 3.26
CA ARG A 57 -12.91 4.62 1.91
C ARG A 57 -12.85 5.94 1.15
N ASN A 58 -13.96 6.69 1.12
CA ASN A 58 -14.02 8.00 0.45
C ASN A 58 -13.02 9.02 1.04
N ARG A 59 -12.84 9.03 2.36
CA ARG A 59 -11.89 9.94 3.02
C ARG A 59 -10.44 9.52 2.79
N CYS A 60 -10.18 8.22 2.65
CA CYS A 60 -8.85 7.71 2.32
C CYS A 60 -8.46 7.93 0.87
N ASN A 61 -9.43 7.89 -0.06
CA ASN A 61 -9.19 8.04 -1.49
C ASN A 61 -8.51 9.37 -1.87
N GLY A 62 -8.73 10.44 -1.09
CA GLY A 62 -8.10 11.75 -1.32
C GLY A 62 -6.90 12.07 -0.42
N ALA A 63 -6.73 11.35 0.70
CA ALA A 63 -5.73 11.69 1.72
C ALA A 63 -4.53 10.73 1.77
N TYR A 64 -4.69 9.50 1.26
CA TYR A 64 -3.66 8.47 1.33
C TYR A 64 -3.46 7.79 -0.01
N ALA A 65 -2.22 7.42 -0.27
CA ALA A 65 -1.85 6.59 -1.40
C ALA A 65 -0.90 5.50 -0.91
N ILE A 66 -0.88 4.38 -1.60
CA ILE A 66 -0.20 3.17 -1.13
C ILE A 66 0.78 2.71 -2.19
N LEU A 67 1.98 2.33 -1.75
CA LEU A 67 3.02 1.76 -2.58
C LEU A 67 3.24 0.29 -2.19
N SER A 68 2.61 -0.62 -2.92
CA SER A 68 2.83 -2.06 -2.72
C SER A 68 4.17 -2.48 -3.33
N LEU A 69 5.04 -3.09 -2.53
CA LEU A 69 6.36 -3.61 -2.92
C LEU A 69 6.45 -5.09 -2.53
N THR A 70 7.50 -5.79 -2.92
CA THR A 70 7.76 -7.16 -2.46
C THR A 70 9.25 -7.43 -2.34
N ARG A 71 9.62 -8.48 -1.60
CA ARG A 71 10.98 -9.03 -1.58
C ARG A 71 11.21 -10.06 -2.69
N GLN A 72 10.16 -10.51 -3.39
CA GLN A 72 10.23 -11.58 -4.37
C GLN A 72 10.07 -11.04 -5.81
N PRO A 73 11.15 -10.91 -6.59
CA PRO A 73 11.05 -10.41 -7.97
C PRO A 73 10.58 -11.46 -8.99
N LEU A 74 10.59 -12.75 -8.62
CA LEU A 74 10.33 -13.88 -9.52
C LEU A 74 9.06 -14.66 -9.16
N ASN A 75 8.18 -14.10 -8.33
CA ASN A 75 6.93 -14.75 -7.96
C ASN A 75 5.97 -14.81 -9.17
N ALA A 76 5.67 -16.01 -9.66
CA ALA A 76 4.87 -16.22 -10.86
C ALA A 76 3.43 -15.69 -10.74
N LEU A 77 2.81 -15.82 -9.56
CA LEU A 77 1.48 -15.29 -9.29
C LEU A 77 1.49 -13.75 -9.29
N MET A 78 2.54 -13.13 -8.76
CA MET A 78 2.68 -11.67 -8.85
C MET A 78 2.90 -11.21 -10.28
N TRP A 79 3.63 -11.98 -11.09
CA TRP A 79 3.80 -11.69 -12.51
C TRP A 79 2.47 -11.75 -13.29
N SER A 80 1.58 -12.69 -12.97
CA SER A 80 0.28 -12.79 -13.64
C SER A 80 -0.62 -11.59 -13.31
N HIS A 81 -0.67 -11.17 -12.04
CA HIS A 81 -1.59 -10.12 -11.59
C HIS A 81 -1.03 -8.69 -11.67
N TYR A 82 0.25 -8.50 -11.37
CA TYR A 82 0.88 -7.18 -11.26
C TYR A 82 1.95 -6.93 -12.33
N GLY A 83 2.50 -7.99 -12.92
CA GLY A 83 3.48 -7.93 -14.01
C GLY A 83 2.85 -7.87 -15.40
N ASP A 84 1.66 -7.27 -15.54
CA ASP A 84 0.95 -7.12 -16.81
C ASP A 84 0.78 -8.46 -17.55
N SER A 85 0.22 -9.46 -16.86
CA SER A 85 0.07 -10.83 -17.38
C SER A 85 1.37 -11.42 -17.91
N HIS A 86 2.46 -11.33 -17.14
CA HIS A 86 3.82 -11.76 -17.54
C HIS A 86 4.50 -10.96 -18.66
N ARG A 87 3.94 -9.83 -19.10
CA ARG A 87 4.49 -9.01 -20.20
C ARG A 87 5.16 -7.72 -19.74
N GLY A 88 5.06 -7.42 -18.46
CA GLY A 88 5.59 -6.23 -17.84
C GLY A 88 7.05 -6.38 -17.45
N MET A 89 7.41 -5.71 -16.35
CA MET A 89 8.75 -5.76 -15.79
C MET A 89 8.71 -5.65 -14.26
N VAL A 90 9.85 -5.94 -13.65
CA VAL A 90 10.09 -5.76 -12.23
C VAL A 90 11.28 -4.83 -12.06
N VAL A 91 11.12 -3.81 -11.21
CA VAL A 91 12.17 -2.84 -10.89
C VAL A 91 12.54 -3.00 -9.41
N GLY A 92 13.84 -3.11 -9.14
CA GLY A 92 14.39 -3.03 -7.79
C GLY A 92 14.58 -1.58 -7.37
N ILE A 93 14.15 -1.25 -6.16
CA ILE A 93 14.19 0.08 -5.57
C ILE A 93 14.95 -0.04 -4.26
N ASP A 94 16.05 0.72 -4.11
CA ASP A 94 16.63 0.90 -2.78
C ASP A 94 15.74 1.83 -1.96
N ILE A 95 15.15 1.30 -0.89
CA ILE A 95 14.16 2.01 -0.09
C ILE A 95 14.76 3.13 0.76
N ASP A 96 16.06 3.07 1.04
CA ASP A 96 16.76 4.07 1.85
C ASP A 96 17.10 5.26 0.96
N GLU A 97 17.65 4.99 -0.24
CA GLU A 97 17.92 6.02 -1.25
C GLU A 97 16.64 6.69 -1.76
N ALA A 98 15.56 5.92 -1.92
CA ALA A 98 14.25 6.45 -2.31
C ALA A 98 13.50 7.18 -1.17
N GLY A 99 14.06 7.25 0.04
CA GLY A 99 13.44 7.92 1.18
C GLY A 99 12.16 7.26 1.71
N LEU A 100 11.89 6.00 1.33
CA LEU A 100 10.69 5.25 1.73
C LEU A 100 10.74 4.81 3.19
N ASN A 101 11.91 4.87 3.82
CA ASN A 101 12.08 4.64 5.26
C ASN A 101 11.98 5.91 6.12
N CYS A 102 11.80 7.09 5.51
CA CYS A 102 11.67 8.36 6.23
C CYS A 102 10.32 8.46 6.95
N GLU A 103 10.36 8.60 8.29
CA GLU A 103 9.18 8.70 9.15
C GLU A 103 8.42 10.04 9.03
N ASP A 104 9.08 11.09 8.57
CA ASP A 104 8.45 12.40 8.35
C ASP A 104 7.63 12.46 7.06
N MET A 105 7.98 11.63 6.08
CA MET A 105 7.37 11.60 4.75
C MET A 105 6.38 10.45 4.57
N ASN A 106 6.56 9.34 5.30
CA ASN A 106 5.74 8.13 5.16
C ASN A 106 4.97 7.85 6.44
N LEU A 107 3.67 7.59 6.33
CA LEU A 107 2.86 7.17 7.48
C LEU A 107 3.31 5.82 8.02
N ILE A 108 3.60 4.91 7.09
CA ILE A 108 4.22 3.62 7.38
C ILE A 108 5.48 3.53 6.52
N PRO A 109 6.66 3.78 7.12
CA PRO A 109 7.94 3.50 6.49
C PRO A 109 8.02 2.08 5.94
N ALA A 110 8.72 1.88 4.82
CA ALA A 110 8.84 0.58 4.17
C ALA A 110 9.35 -0.52 5.11
N LYS A 111 10.25 -0.20 6.06
CA LYS A 111 10.75 -1.12 7.11
C LYS A 111 9.66 -1.69 8.03
N TYR A 112 8.52 -1.00 8.18
CA TYR A 112 7.39 -1.43 9.02
C TYR A 112 6.18 -1.91 8.20
N GLY A 113 6.22 -1.84 6.88
CA GLY A 113 5.13 -2.20 5.97
C GLY A 113 5.02 -3.69 5.65
N GLU A 114 5.65 -4.57 6.45
CA GLU A 114 5.60 -6.00 6.20
C GLU A 114 4.24 -6.58 6.58
N ILE A 115 3.60 -7.27 5.63
CA ILE A 115 2.27 -7.83 5.83
C ILE A 115 2.37 -9.33 5.93
N ILE A 116 1.98 -9.82 7.10
CA ILE A 116 1.86 -11.25 7.38
C ILE A 116 0.38 -11.59 7.27
N TYR A 117 0.02 -12.29 6.19
CA TYR A 117 -1.33 -12.85 6.06
C TYR A 117 -1.54 -13.93 7.12
N THR A 118 -2.49 -13.70 8.02
CA THR A 118 -2.91 -14.64 9.06
C THR A 118 -4.27 -15.22 8.72
N ALA A 119 -4.51 -16.49 9.05
CA ALA A 119 -5.81 -17.14 8.84
C ALA A 119 -6.93 -16.49 9.66
N THR A 120 -6.58 -15.84 10.77
CA THR A 120 -7.51 -15.15 11.66
C THR A 120 -7.33 -13.64 11.55
N LYS A 121 -8.45 -12.90 11.56
CA LYS A 121 -8.43 -11.44 11.58
C LYS A 121 -7.85 -10.95 12.91
N PRO A 122 -6.84 -10.06 12.92
CA PRO A 122 -6.34 -9.48 14.15
C PRO A 122 -7.42 -8.61 14.83
N THR A 123 -7.59 -8.79 16.15
CA THR A 123 -8.62 -8.11 16.95
C THR A 123 -8.11 -6.87 17.70
N LYS A 124 -6.80 -6.61 17.64
CA LYS A 124 -6.18 -5.51 18.38
C LYS A 124 -6.58 -4.17 17.74
N LYS A 125 -7.30 -3.34 18.49
CA LYS A 125 -7.69 -1.99 18.04
C LYS A 125 -6.45 -1.11 17.97
N LEU A 126 -6.20 -0.50 16.81
CA LEU A 126 -5.14 0.50 16.64
C LEU A 126 -5.69 1.85 17.07
N SER A 127 -4.97 2.56 17.94
CA SER A 127 -5.22 3.99 18.19
C SER A 127 -4.82 4.77 16.94
N ALA A 128 -5.72 5.60 16.41
CA ALA A 128 -5.41 6.41 15.25
C ALA A 128 -4.24 7.38 15.58
N PRO A 129 -3.16 7.41 14.78
CA PRO A 129 -2.14 8.43 14.95
C PRO A 129 -2.73 9.81 14.65
N ALA A 130 -2.30 10.84 15.38
CA ALA A 130 -2.73 12.22 15.15
C ALA A 130 -2.46 12.62 13.69
N PHE A 131 -3.54 12.97 13.00
CA PHE A 131 -3.51 13.39 11.60
C PHE A 131 -2.73 14.71 11.48
N LYS A 132 -1.64 14.70 10.69
CA LYS A 132 -1.01 15.92 10.19
C LYS A 132 -1.25 15.96 8.69
N ASP A 133 -1.54 17.15 8.16
CA ASP A 133 -2.02 17.49 6.80
C ASP A 133 -1.08 17.13 5.63
N ARG A 134 -0.23 16.12 5.75
CA ARG A 134 0.66 15.66 4.68
C ARG A 134 0.18 14.31 4.15
N LEU A 135 0.18 14.17 2.83
CA LEU A 135 -0.03 12.90 2.12
C LEU A 135 0.87 11.84 2.75
N ARG A 136 0.25 10.72 3.11
CA ARG A 136 0.83 9.77 4.03
C ARG A 136 0.76 8.37 3.41
N TYR A 137 1.91 7.76 3.18
CA TYR A 137 2.03 6.55 2.37
C TYR A 137 1.96 5.26 3.19
N PHE A 138 1.31 4.24 2.64
CA PHE A 138 1.34 2.86 3.13
C PHE A 138 2.22 2.02 2.23
N HIS A 139 3.02 1.12 2.80
CA HIS A 139 3.74 0.10 2.05
C HIS A 139 3.13 -1.26 2.34
N PHE A 140 2.73 -1.98 1.30
CA PHE A 140 2.30 -3.39 1.41
C PHE A 140 3.44 -4.25 0.91
N LEU A 141 4.05 -5.07 1.78
CA LEU A 141 4.91 -6.17 1.35
C LEU A 141 4.07 -7.43 1.28
N SER A 142 3.62 -7.79 0.07
CA SER A 142 3.07 -9.11 -0.16
C SER A 142 4.21 -10.09 -0.48
N LYS A 143 4.03 -11.36 -0.08
CA LYS A 143 4.99 -12.44 -0.31
C LYS A 143 5.28 -12.62 -1.78
#